data_AF-A0A963KWB3-F1
#
_entry.id   AF-A0A963KWB3-F1
#
_cell.length_a   1.000
_cell.length_b   1.000
_cell.length_c   1.000
_cell.angle_alpha   90.00
_cell.angle_beta   90.00
_cell.angle_gamma   90.00
#
_symmetry.space_group_name_H-M   'P 1'
#
loop_
_entity.id
_entity.type
_entity.pdbx_description
1 polymer ?
#
loop_
_entity_poly.entity_id
_entity_poly.type
_entity_poly.pdbx_seq_one_letter_code
_entity_poly.pdbx_strand_id
1 'polypeptide(L)'
;MARKPRKPTGEITSRPLVLRPGQEARLGSTKLFKLPEVKAQAEFIVMQKTISCMSSMPLLPKTPISFTKFPKEEGPDFNIAFSDGSNGYAEITEIAPLMGPYQEAPRFINVGQYIQHVKKLVMRKCRIYNSRKLSPIILILYVSHDTFIPTPEIAEAISYNISHLNSNPFLSITLTLFGYDGNPLVVQLLPSPIHLYSKQYNAIEHKSMGLTSTADMEVVKGGMNKDGYVDAVVRFKFPEGTPSEVVQQYLNGENIPGPMHFDLGDNVVIKK
;
A
#
# COMPACT_ATOMS: atom_id res chain seq x y z
N MET A 1 0.08 27.83 -15.10
CA MET A 1 1.32 27.01 -15.08
C MET A 1 1.06 25.76 -14.25
N ALA A 2 1.16 24.56 -14.85
CA ALA A 2 0.95 23.31 -14.12
C ALA A 2 2.11 23.10 -13.13
N ARG A 3 1.81 23.05 -11.83
CA ARG A 3 2.82 22.75 -10.79
C ARG A 3 3.37 21.34 -11.05
N LYS A 4 4.69 21.23 -11.26
CA LYS A 4 5.39 19.93 -11.35
C LYS A 4 5.00 19.06 -10.15
N PRO A 5 4.76 17.74 -10.33
CA PRO A 5 4.46 16.86 -9.21
C PRO A 5 5.58 16.95 -8.18
N ARG A 6 5.20 17.24 -6.92
CA ARG A 6 6.13 17.33 -5.79
C ARG A 6 6.66 15.91 -5.48
N LYS A 7 7.95 15.85 -5.16
CA LYS A 7 8.78 14.68 -4.86
C LYS A 7 8.05 13.63 -3.98
N PRO A 8 8.38 12.32 -4.09
CA PRO A 8 7.89 11.31 -3.15
C PRO A 8 8.33 11.69 -1.73
N THR A 9 7.38 12.19 -0.94
CA THR A 9 7.61 12.72 0.42
C THR A 9 6.67 12.07 1.43
N GLY A 10 5.94 11.03 1.02
CA GLY A 10 4.98 10.36 1.87
C GLY A 10 5.63 9.66 3.06
N GLU A 11 4.84 9.58 4.12
CA GLU A 11 5.22 9.01 5.41
C GLU A 11 4.26 7.84 5.71
N ILE A 12 4.79 6.81 6.36
CA ILE A 12 3.99 5.67 6.83
C ILE A 12 4.13 5.60 8.34
N THR A 13 3.01 5.85 9.04
CA THR A 13 3.00 6.02 10.51
C THR A 13 2.06 5.05 11.21
N SER A 14 2.41 4.66 12.44
CA SER A 14 1.51 3.91 13.34
C SER A 14 1.85 4.15 14.81
N ARG A 15 0.82 4.14 15.67
CA ARG A 15 0.94 4.11 17.14
C ARG A 15 0.37 2.81 17.67
N PRO A 16 1.20 1.84 18.08
CA PRO A 16 0.70 0.58 18.61
C PRO A 16 0.10 0.77 20.02
N LEU A 17 -0.97 0.04 20.32
CA LEU A 17 -1.43 -0.14 21.70
C LEU A 17 -0.45 -1.10 22.40
N VAL A 18 0.11 -0.68 23.53
CA VAL A 18 1.02 -1.49 24.34
C VAL A 18 0.27 -2.02 25.55
N LEU A 19 0.01 -3.32 25.54
CA LEU A 19 -0.56 -4.08 26.65
C LEU A 19 0.54 -4.94 27.26
N ARG A 20 0.85 -4.75 28.55
CA ARG A 20 1.83 -5.55 29.28
C ARG A 20 1.21 -6.05 30.58
N PRO A 21 1.39 -7.34 30.94
CA PRO A 21 0.91 -7.86 32.22
C PRO A 21 1.43 -7.00 33.39
N GLY A 22 0.52 -6.56 34.25
CA GLY A 22 0.84 -5.74 35.43
C GLY A 22 1.16 -4.27 35.14
N GLN A 23 0.95 -3.78 33.92
CA GLN A 23 1.10 -2.36 33.57
C GLN A 23 -0.19 -1.80 32.97
N GLU A 24 -0.43 -0.51 33.20
CA GLU A 24 -1.53 0.19 32.54
C GLU A 24 -1.34 0.20 31.02
N ALA A 25 -2.44 -0.01 30.29
CA ALA A 25 -2.47 0.09 28.85
C ALA A 25 -2.06 1.51 28.41
N ARG A 26 -1.17 1.61 27.42
CA ARG A 26 -0.71 2.91 26.90
C ARG A 26 -0.40 2.84 25.42
N LEU A 27 -0.36 4.00 24.78
CA LEU A 27 0.15 4.11 23.41
C LEU A 27 1.67 4.01 23.40
N GLY A 28 2.20 3.25 22.45
CA GLY A 28 3.63 3.23 22.14
C GLY A 28 4.08 4.51 21.42
N SER A 29 5.39 4.63 21.22
CA SER A 29 5.96 5.70 20.39
C SER A 29 5.49 5.55 18.94
N THR A 30 5.29 6.69 18.27
CA THR A 30 5.02 6.71 16.82
C THR A 30 6.18 6.05 16.09
N LYS A 31 5.90 4.98 15.34
CA LYS A 31 6.83 4.40 14.38
C LYS A 31 6.60 5.05 13.02
N LEU A 32 7.70 5.39 12.33
CA LEU A 32 7.69 6.11 11.06
C LEU A 32 8.72 5.50 10.12
N PHE A 33 8.27 5.16 8.90
CA PHE A 33 9.14 4.96 7.76
C PHE A 33 8.91 6.08 6.74
N LYS A 34 10.01 6.61 6.21
CA LYS A 34 10.01 7.68 5.21
C LYS A 34 11.00 7.35 4.11
N LEU A 35 10.53 7.39 2.86
CA LEU A 35 11.41 7.30 1.71
C LEU A 35 12.25 8.58 1.57
N PRO A 36 13.48 8.52 1.03
CA PRO A 36 14.28 9.69 0.74
C PRO A 36 13.53 10.69 -0.15
N GLU A 37 13.68 11.98 0.12
CA GLU A 37 13.04 13.04 -0.67
C GLU A 37 13.58 13.13 -2.11
N VAL A 38 14.76 12.55 -2.35
CA VAL A 38 15.34 12.46 -3.68
C VAL A 38 14.74 11.23 -4.37
N LYS A 39 13.87 11.46 -5.36
CA LYS A 39 13.19 10.40 -6.14
C LYS A 39 14.13 9.26 -6.56
N ALA A 40 15.29 9.61 -7.11
CA ALA A 40 16.29 8.66 -7.56
C ALA A 40 16.86 7.75 -6.44
N GLN A 41 16.87 8.22 -5.19
CA GLN A 41 17.26 7.43 -4.01
C GLN A 41 16.08 6.61 -3.50
N ALA A 42 14.87 7.17 -3.49
CA ALA A 42 13.66 6.43 -3.15
C ALA A 42 13.45 5.22 -4.06
N GLU A 43 13.53 5.41 -5.38
CA GLU A 43 13.41 4.33 -6.36
C GLU A 43 14.51 3.28 -6.21
N PHE A 44 15.73 3.68 -5.84
CA PHE A 44 16.81 2.73 -5.54
C PHE A 44 16.49 1.86 -4.31
N ILE A 45 15.96 2.45 -3.23
CA ILE A 45 15.53 1.71 -2.04
C ILE A 45 14.37 0.78 -2.39
N VAL A 46 13.37 1.27 -3.13
CA VAL A 46 12.24 0.45 -3.62
C VAL A 46 12.77 -0.74 -4.39
N MET A 47 13.69 -0.53 -5.34
CA MET A 47 14.30 -1.60 -6.12
C MET A 47 14.99 -2.65 -5.25
N GLN A 48 15.86 -2.18 -4.35
CA GLN A 48 16.62 -3.04 -3.45
C GLN A 48 15.72 -3.92 -2.59
N LYS A 49 14.71 -3.30 -1.98
CA LYS A 49 13.76 -3.96 -1.09
C LYS A 49 12.83 -4.91 -1.86
N THR A 50 12.41 -4.51 -3.06
CA THR A 50 11.56 -5.35 -3.92
C THR A 50 12.28 -6.63 -4.33
N ILE A 51 13.49 -6.53 -4.87
CA ILE A 51 14.26 -7.70 -5.30
C ILE A 51 14.52 -8.67 -4.14
N SER A 52 14.80 -8.16 -2.94
CA SER A 52 15.01 -9.02 -1.77
C SER A 52 13.79 -9.87 -1.39
N CYS A 53 12.59 -9.48 -1.81
CA CYS A 53 11.35 -10.25 -1.59
C CYS A 53 10.95 -11.08 -2.82
N MET A 54 11.39 -10.71 -4.02
CA MET A 54 11.01 -11.42 -5.25
C MET A 54 11.60 -12.84 -5.31
N SER A 55 12.69 -13.12 -4.60
CA SER A 55 13.28 -14.46 -4.54
C SER A 55 12.36 -15.53 -3.96
N SER A 56 11.35 -15.16 -3.17
CA SER A 56 10.39 -16.07 -2.56
C SER A 56 9.02 -16.07 -3.26
N MET A 57 8.87 -15.36 -4.39
CA MET A 57 7.59 -15.31 -5.10
C MET A 57 7.37 -16.55 -5.99
N PRO A 58 6.28 -17.32 -5.76
CA PRO A 58 6.09 -18.61 -6.42
C PRO A 58 5.74 -18.53 -7.91
N LEU A 59 5.15 -17.42 -8.38
CA LEU A 59 4.66 -17.29 -9.76
C LEU A 59 5.56 -16.43 -10.64
N LEU A 60 6.78 -16.11 -10.22
CA LEU A 60 7.72 -15.42 -11.09
C LEU A 60 8.35 -16.41 -12.06
N PRO A 61 8.25 -16.20 -13.39
CA PRO A 61 8.88 -17.09 -14.37
C PRO A 61 10.41 -17.08 -14.27
N LYS A 62 10.98 -15.96 -13.81
CA LYS A 62 12.41 -15.76 -13.61
C LYS A 62 12.65 -14.98 -12.33
N THR A 63 13.55 -15.47 -11.50
CA THR A 63 13.87 -14.83 -10.22
C THR A 63 14.97 -13.78 -10.42
N PRO A 64 14.70 -12.48 -10.14
CA PRO A 64 15.73 -11.47 -10.17
C PRO A 64 16.70 -11.66 -8.99
N ILE A 65 18.01 -11.63 -9.25
CA ILE A 65 19.04 -11.85 -8.21
C ILE A 65 19.86 -10.60 -7.90
N SER A 66 19.99 -9.69 -8.87
CA SER A 66 20.71 -8.44 -8.69
C SER A 66 20.23 -7.40 -9.69
N PHE A 67 20.60 -6.14 -9.44
CA PHE A 67 20.25 -5.03 -10.30
C PHE A 67 21.37 -3.99 -10.35
N THR A 68 21.41 -3.24 -11.44
CA THR A 68 22.27 -2.08 -11.59
C THR A 68 21.45 -0.92 -12.12
N LYS A 69 21.78 0.29 -11.67
CA LYS A 69 21.10 1.50 -12.13
C LYS A 69 21.58 1.84 -13.54
N PHE A 70 20.63 2.10 -14.45
CA PHE A 70 20.97 2.63 -15.76
C PHE A 70 20.87 4.16 -15.69
N PRO A 71 21.90 4.93 -16.11
CA PRO A 71 21.74 6.37 -16.28
C PRO A 71 20.89 6.62 -17.53
N LYS A 72 19.61 7.03 -17.42
CA LYS A 72 18.79 7.28 -18.63
C LYS A 72 18.14 8.65 -18.71
N GLU A 73 18.27 9.20 -19.93
CA GLU A 73 17.31 10.11 -20.54
C GLU A 73 16.14 9.35 -21.21
N GLU A 74 16.26 8.07 -21.63
CA GLU A 74 15.15 7.35 -22.26
C GLU A 74 15.12 5.80 -22.11
N GLY A 75 14.76 5.22 -20.96
CA GLY A 75 14.44 3.77 -20.91
C GLY A 75 14.29 3.25 -19.48
N PRO A 76 14.28 1.92 -19.27
CA PRO A 76 14.04 1.37 -17.94
C PRO A 76 15.05 1.86 -16.92
N ASP A 77 14.57 2.09 -15.71
CA ASP A 77 15.36 2.65 -14.60
C ASP A 77 16.53 1.75 -14.19
N PHE A 78 16.38 0.42 -14.34
CA PHE A 78 17.35 -0.57 -13.90
C PHE A 78 17.55 -1.71 -14.91
N ASN A 79 18.78 -2.24 -14.94
CA ASN A 79 19.06 -3.57 -15.47
C ASN A 79 18.91 -4.60 -14.36
N ILE A 80 18.43 -5.79 -14.71
CA ILE A 80 18.27 -6.94 -13.82
C ILE A 80 19.08 -8.12 -14.36
N ALA A 81 19.78 -8.82 -13.48
CA ALA A 81 20.26 -10.17 -13.75
C ALA A 81 19.30 -11.19 -13.11
N PHE A 82 18.98 -12.25 -13.84
CA PHE A 82 18.11 -13.34 -13.39
C PHE A 82 18.91 -14.57 -12.98
N SER A 83 18.30 -15.43 -12.16
CA SER A 83 18.90 -16.67 -11.66
C SER A 83 19.25 -17.69 -12.76
N ASP A 84 18.63 -17.59 -13.93
CA ASP A 84 18.92 -18.42 -15.11
C ASP A 84 20.12 -17.92 -15.94
N GLY A 85 20.80 -16.86 -15.48
CA GLY A 85 21.91 -16.21 -16.18
C GLY A 85 21.48 -15.22 -17.27
N SER A 86 20.18 -15.05 -17.53
CA SER A 86 19.69 -14.05 -18.46
C SER A 86 19.66 -12.64 -17.85
N ASN A 87 19.61 -11.63 -18.71
CA ASN A 87 19.46 -10.22 -18.32
C ASN A 87 18.09 -9.68 -18.75
N GLY A 88 17.63 -8.65 -18.07
CA GLY A 88 16.47 -7.86 -18.47
C GLY A 88 16.42 -6.53 -17.73
N TYR A 89 15.21 -6.02 -17.52
CA TYR A 89 15.00 -4.65 -17.11
C TYR A 89 13.96 -4.51 -16.00
N ALA A 90 14.09 -3.46 -15.19
CA ALA A 90 13.07 -3.02 -14.24
C ALA A 90 12.64 -1.59 -14.56
N GLU A 91 11.34 -1.36 -14.53
CA GLU A 91 10.73 -0.05 -14.52
C GLU A 91 10.10 0.19 -13.16
N ILE A 92 10.33 1.36 -12.55
CA ILE A 92 9.71 1.72 -11.28
C ILE A 92 8.71 2.86 -11.50
N THR A 93 7.55 2.78 -10.84
CA THR A 93 6.55 3.85 -10.91
C THR A 93 5.82 3.99 -9.60
N GLU A 94 5.75 5.23 -9.13
CA GLU A 94 5.00 5.58 -7.95
C GLU A 94 3.50 5.64 -8.24
N ILE A 95 2.70 5.10 -7.31
CA ILE A 95 1.26 5.34 -7.24
C ILE A 95 1.01 6.46 -6.24
N ALA A 96 0.67 7.64 -6.75
CA ALA A 96 0.31 8.80 -5.96
C ALA A 96 -0.80 9.58 -6.68
N PRO A 97 -2.08 9.22 -6.47
CA PRO A 97 -3.24 9.88 -7.09
C PRO A 97 -3.51 11.26 -6.47
N LEU A 98 -2.51 12.13 -6.50
CA LEU A 98 -2.53 13.47 -5.92
C LEU A 98 -3.03 14.51 -6.92
N MET A 99 -3.86 15.44 -6.44
CA MET A 99 -4.18 16.69 -7.16
C MET A 99 -3.25 17.85 -6.75
N GLY A 100 -2.47 17.67 -5.68
CA GLY A 100 -1.66 18.70 -5.05
C GLY A 100 -0.44 18.11 -4.30
N PRO A 101 0.14 18.84 -3.33
CA PRO A 101 1.18 18.31 -2.46
C PRO A 101 0.70 17.14 -1.57
N TYR A 102 1.63 16.34 -1.04
CA TYR A 102 1.31 15.24 -0.11
C TYR A 102 0.63 15.71 1.18
N GLN A 103 0.92 16.93 1.65
CA GLN A 103 0.20 17.51 2.81
C GLN A 103 -1.29 17.69 2.56
N GLU A 104 -1.70 17.78 1.30
CA GLU A 104 -3.07 17.90 0.83
C GLU A 104 -3.60 16.56 0.27
N ALA A 105 -2.91 15.44 0.55
CA ALA A 105 -3.37 14.13 0.12
C ALA A 105 -4.80 13.86 0.64
N PRO A 106 -5.72 13.41 -0.22
CA PRO A 106 -7.10 13.17 0.19
C PRO A 106 -7.13 12.04 1.20
N ARG A 107 -7.74 12.27 2.37
CA ARG A 107 -7.83 11.27 3.45
C ARG A 107 -8.61 10.02 3.05
N PHE A 108 -9.58 10.18 2.14
CA PHE A 108 -10.40 9.13 1.57
C PHE A 108 -10.40 9.23 0.05
N ILE A 109 -10.34 8.08 -0.60
CA ILE A 109 -10.29 7.93 -2.05
C ILE A 109 -11.31 6.88 -2.44
N ASN A 110 -12.10 7.18 -3.48
CA ASN A 110 -12.98 6.19 -4.07
C ASN A 110 -12.14 5.08 -4.73
N VAL A 111 -12.44 3.83 -4.40
CA VAL A 111 -11.66 2.67 -4.86
C VAL A 111 -11.70 2.52 -6.39
N GLY A 112 -12.86 2.71 -7.02
CA GLY A 112 -12.97 2.70 -8.47
C GLY A 112 -12.05 3.73 -9.14
N GLN A 113 -12.01 4.97 -8.63
CA GLN A 113 -11.09 6.00 -9.13
C GLN A 113 -9.61 5.62 -8.94
N TYR A 114 -9.28 5.03 -7.79
CA TYR A 114 -7.94 4.54 -7.50
C TYR A 114 -7.50 3.45 -8.49
N ILE A 115 -8.34 2.44 -8.72
CA ILE A 115 -8.10 1.36 -9.68
C ILE A 115 -7.91 1.93 -11.09
N GLN A 116 -8.77 2.85 -11.53
CA GLN A 116 -8.62 3.49 -12.84
C GLN A 116 -7.33 4.31 -12.96
N HIS A 117 -6.88 4.95 -11.88
CA HIS A 117 -5.59 5.65 -11.87
C HIS A 117 -4.42 4.68 -12.07
N VAL A 118 -4.37 3.58 -11.31
CA VAL A 118 -3.33 2.55 -11.43
C VAL A 118 -3.35 1.92 -12.83
N LYS A 119 -4.53 1.59 -13.35
CA LYS A 119 -4.71 1.07 -14.71
C LYS A 119 -4.14 2.01 -15.78
N LYS A 120 -4.43 3.32 -15.67
CA LYS A 120 -3.89 4.33 -16.59
C LYS A 120 -2.36 4.44 -16.52
N LEU A 121 -1.77 4.34 -15.33
CA LEU A 121 -0.31 4.31 -15.16
C LEU A 121 0.31 3.10 -15.87
N VAL A 122 -0.22 1.90 -15.62
CA VAL A 122 0.25 0.66 -16.26
C VAL A 122 0.09 0.75 -17.78
N MET A 123 -1.08 1.15 -18.28
CA MET A 123 -1.32 1.32 -19.72
C MET A 123 -0.35 2.29 -20.38
N ARG A 124 0.00 3.39 -19.71
CA ARG A 124 1.01 4.34 -20.22
C ARG A 124 2.37 3.67 -20.38
N LYS A 125 2.78 2.85 -19.41
CA LYS A 125 4.04 2.11 -19.48
C LYS A 125 3.99 1.00 -20.52
N CYS A 126 2.88 0.28 -20.67
CA CYS A 126 2.68 -0.68 -21.76
C CYS A 126 2.89 -0.01 -23.13
N ARG A 127 2.29 1.16 -23.38
CA ARG A 127 2.46 1.91 -24.64
C ARG A 127 3.93 2.28 -24.91
N ILE A 128 4.66 2.73 -23.90
CA ILE A 128 6.08 3.09 -24.02
C ILE A 128 6.94 1.86 -24.38
N TYR A 129 6.67 0.72 -23.74
CA TYR A 129 7.55 -0.45 -23.86
C TYR A 129 7.17 -1.41 -24.99
N ASN A 130 5.90 -1.44 -25.40
CA ASN A 130 5.47 -2.17 -26.59
C ASN A 130 6.20 -1.69 -27.86
N SER A 131 6.56 -0.40 -27.94
CA SER A 131 7.32 0.13 -29.08
C SER A 131 8.84 -0.10 -28.98
N ARG A 132 9.37 -0.50 -27.80
CA ARG A 132 10.82 -0.44 -27.53
C ARG A 132 11.56 -1.78 -27.66
N LYS A 133 10.91 -2.90 -28.01
CA LYS A 133 11.54 -4.24 -28.13
C LYS A 133 12.47 -4.64 -26.97
N LEU A 134 12.23 -4.08 -25.77
CA LEU A 134 12.96 -4.43 -24.55
C LEU A 134 12.22 -5.59 -23.87
N SER A 135 12.94 -6.66 -23.54
CA SER A 135 12.37 -7.84 -22.88
C SER A 135 13.48 -8.68 -22.24
N PRO A 136 13.25 -9.33 -21.08
CA PRO A 136 12.06 -9.20 -20.22
C PRO A 136 12.09 -7.89 -19.41
N ILE A 137 10.91 -7.37 -19.07
CA ILE A 137 10.76 -6.18 -18.21
C ILE A 137 9.86 -6.53 -17.01
N ILE A 138 10.28 -6.15 -15.80
CA ILE A 138 9.45 -6.16 -14.59
C ILE A 138 8.98 -4.72 -14.32
N LEU A 139 7.68 -4.52 -14.12
CA LEU A 139 7.14 -3.23 -13.65
C LEU A 139 6.91 -3.30 -12.14
N ILE A 140 7.58 -2.42 -11.40
CA ILE A 140 7.44 -2.27 -9.96
C ILE A 140 6.63 -1.01 -9.69
N LEU A 141 5.41 -1.20 -9.21
CA LEU A 141 4.61 -0.14 -8.65
C LEU A 141 4.96 0.02 -7.18
N TYR A 142 5.00 1.24 -6.65
CA TYR A 142 5.17 1.44 -5.22
C TYR A 142 4.30 2.57 -4.68
N VAL A 143 3.95 2.46 -3.41
CA VAL A 143 3.24 3.50 -2.67
C VAL A 143 4.21 4.15 -1.69
N SER A 144 4.22 5.49 -1.66
CA SER A 144 5.08 6.25 -0.74
C SER A 144 4.35 6.85 0.45
N HIS A 145 3.00 6.84 0.46
CA HIS A 145 2.17 7.47 1.49
C HIS A 145 1.10 6.50 1.97
N ASP A 146 0.90 6.43 3.28
CA ASP A 146 -0.03 5.51 3.94
C ASP A 146 -1.48 5.54 3.39
N THR A 147 -1.98 6.71 3.01
CA THR A 147 -3.33 6.90 2.47
C THR A 147 -3.58 6.18 1.14
N PHE A 148 -2.51 5.84 0.41
CA PHE A 148 -2.60 5.13 -0.85
C PHE A 148 -2.32 3.62 -0.70
N ILE A 149 -2.12 3.11 0.52
CA ILE A 149 -1.90 1.68 0.74
C ILE A 149 -3.23 0.93 0.50
N PRO A 150 -3.34 0.08 -0.52
CA PRO A 150 -4.55 -0.68 -0.76
C PRO A 150 -4.68 -1.84 0.24
N THR A 151 -5.93 -2.17 0.58
CA THR A 151 -6.23 -3.44 1.26
C THR A 151 -6.02 -4.62 0.30
N PRO A 152 -5.96 -5.88 0.81
CA PRO A 152 -5.83 -7.06 -0.05
C PRO A 152 -6.90 -7.13 -1.15
N GLU A 153 -8.17 -6.89 -0.82
CA GLU A 153 -9.28 -6.86 -1.79
C GLU A 153 -9.09 -5.82 -2.89
N ILE A 154 -8.58 -4.64 -2.54
CA ILE A 154 -8.31 -3.57 -3.50
C ILE A 154 -7.13 -3.98 -4.40
N ALA A 155 -6.09 -4.59 -3.84
CA ALA A 155 -4.96 -5.10 -4.62
C ALA A 155 -5.39 -6.20 -5.61
N GLU A 156 -6.30 -7.08 -5.20
CA GLU A 156 -6.92 -8.07 -6.09
C GLU A 156 -7.71 -7.39 -7.21
N ALA A 157 -8.52 -6.37 -6.91
CA ALA A 157 -9.30 -5.63 -7.91
C ALA A 157 -8.41 -4.89 -8.93
N ILE A 158 -7.25 -4.38 -8.48
CA ILE A 158 -6.20 -3.84 -9.34
C ILE A 158 -5.63 -4.94 -10.24
N SER A 159 -5.27 -6.07 -9.66
CA SER A 159 -4.74 -7.23 -10.41
C SER A 159 -5.72 -7.72 -11.47
N TYR A 160 -7.01 -7.82 -11.15
CA TYR A 160 -8.09 -8.13 -12.08
C TYR A 160 -8.14 -7.13 -13.25
N ASN A 161 -8.00 -5.83 -13.01
CA ASN A 161 -7.99 -4.85 -14.11
C ASN A 161 -6.77 -4.94 -15.01
N ILE A 162 -5.62 -5.22 -14.42
CA ILE A 162 -4.34 -5.31 -15.14
C ILE A 162 -4.31 -6.57 -16.00
N SER A 163 -4.88 -7.69 -15.54
CA SER A 163 -4.90 -8.95 -16.30
C SER A 163 -5.76 -8.88 -17.58
N HIS A 164 -6.72 -7.96 -17.64
CA HIS A 164 -7.58 -7.72 -18.81
C HIS A 164 -7.01 -6.68 -19.79
N LEU A 165 -5.72 -6.34 -19.68
CA LEU A 165 -5.06 -5.48 -20.66
C LEU A 165 -4.68 -6.29 -21.91
N ASN A 166 -5.22 -5.92 -23.08
CA ASN A 166 -5.02 -6.62 -24.35
C ASN A 166 -3.56 -6.73 -24.82
N SER A 167 -2.64 -5.94 -24.28
CA SER A 167 -1.22 -5.95 -24.66
C SER A 167 -0.34 -5.50 -23.50
N ASN A 168 0.32 -6.47 -22.87
CA ASN A 168 1.23 -6.25 -21.76
C ASN A 168 2.65 -6.73 -22.10
N PRO A 169 3.67 -5.85 -22.15
CA PRO A 169 5.07 -6.23 -22.39
C PRO A 169 5.78 -6.72 -21.12
N PHE A 170 5.17 -6.57 -19.93
CA PHE A 170 5.83 -6.89 -18.68
C PHE A 170 5.75 -8.39 -18.36
N LEU A 171 6.89 -8.97 -18.01
CA LEU A 171 7.01 -10.33 -17.46
C LEU A 171 6.24 -10.44 -16.15
N SER A 172 6.30 -9.40 -15.33
CA SER A 172 5.62 -9.32 -14.04
C SER A 172 5.30 -7.86 -13.69
N ILE A 173 4.20 -7.68 -12.97
CA ILE A 173 3.82 -6.40 -12.37
C ILE A 173 3.66 -6.63 -10.87
N THR A 174 4.45 -5.91 -10.07
CA THR A 174 4.42 -6.01 -8.61
C THR A 174 4.02 -4.68 -7.97
N LEU A 175 3.49 -4.74 -6.75
CA LEU A 175 3.20 -3.60 -5.90
C LEU A 175 4.02 -3.72 -4.62
N THR A 176 4.93 -2.78 -4.41
CA THR A 176 5.76 -2.68 -3.21
C THR A 176 5.12 -1.69 -2.23
N LEU A 177 4.76 -2.22 -1.07
CA LEU A 177 4.27 -1.51 0.10
C LEU A 177 5.35 -1.54 1.18
N PHE A 178 5.34 -0.58 2.09
CA PHE A 178 6.26 -0.56 3.23
C PHE A 178 5.48 -0.56 4.54
N GLY A 179 5.93 -1.37 5.49
CA GLY A 179 5.52 -1.23 6.88
C GLY A 179 6.08 0.05 7.51
N TYR A 180 5.56 0.40 8.68
CA TYR A 180 6.07 1.52 9.49
C TYR A 180 7.54 1.36 9.92
N ASP A 181 8.09 0.16 9.81
CA ASP A 181 9.48 -0.22 10.11
C ASP A 181 10.38 -0.25 8.86
N GLY A 182 9.82 0.08 7.70
CA GLY A 182 10.51 0.04 6.41
C GLY A 182 10.69 -1.36 5.83
N ASN A 183 10.07 -2.38 6.43
CA ASN A 183 10.05 -3.71 5.83
C ASN A 183 9.08 -3.72 4.64
N PRO A 184 9.53 -4.21 3.47
CA PRO A 184 8.69 -4.26 2.29
C PRO A 184 7.68 -5.41 2.38
N LEU A 185 6.47 -5.15 1.90
CA LEU A 185 5.51 -6.16 1.48
C LEU A 185 5.37 -6.03 -0.03
N VAL A 186 5.78 -7.05 -0.77
CA VAL A 186 5.67 -7.06 -2.24
C VAL A 186 4.53 -7.96 -2.65
N VAL A 187 3.50 -7.37 -3.27
CA VAL A 187 2.32 -8.05 -3.78
C VAL A 187 2.49 -8.28 -5.28
N GLN A 188 2.28 -9.51 -5.74
CA GLN A 188 2.29 -9.81 -7.16
C GLN A 188 0.93 -9.51 -7.79
N LEU A 189 0.88 -8.54 -8.71
CA LEU A 189 -0.35 -8.16 -9.42
C LEU A 189 -0.47 -8.88 -10.76
N LEU A 190 0.65 -9.23 -11.40
CA LEU A 190 0.67 -10.00 -12.65
C LEU A 190 1.93 -10.86 -12.73
N PRO A 191 1.85 -12.14 -13.17
CA PRO A 191 0.63 -12.94 -13.28
C PRO A 191 -0.13 -12.96 -11.95
N SER A 192 -1.46 -12.87 -12.04
CA SER A 192 -2.29 -12.80 -10.83
C SER A 192 -2.41 -14.20 -10.19
N PRO A 193 -2.14 -14.34 -8.89
CA PRO A 193 -2.44 -15.58 -8.17
C PRO A 193 -3.94 -15.79 -7.92
N ILE A 194 -4.77 -14.76 -8.10
CA ILE A 194 -6.14 -14.73 -7.60
C ILE A 194 -7.12 -14.39 -8.74
N HIS A 195 -8.17 -15.19 -8.86
CA HIS A 195 -9.25 -14.94 -9.80
C HIS A 195 -10.43 -14.27 -9.09
N LEU A 196 -10.59 -12.96 -9.29
CA LEU A 196 -11.81 -12.25 -8.89
C LEU A 196 -12.93 -12.46 -9.90
N TYR A 197 -14.16 -12.64 -9.38
CA TYR A 197 -15.37 -12.61 -10.20
C TYR A 197 -15.90 -11.18 -10.36
N SER A 198 -16.54 -10.88 -11.48
CA SER A 198 -17.05 -9.53 -11.81
C SER A 198 -18.00 -8.94 -10.75
N LYS A 199 -18.82 -9.77 -10.10
CA LYS A 199 -19.71 -9.32 -9.00
C LYS A 199 -18.94 -8.83 -7.78
N GLN A 200 -17.86 -9.51 -7.41
CA GLN A 200 -16.99 -9.11 -6.29
C GLN A 200 -16.24 -7.82 -6.62
N TYR A 201 -15.76 -7.72 -7.86
CA TYR A 201 -15.12 -6.51 -8.36
C TYR A 201 -16.02 -5.27 -8.26
N ASN A 202 -17.25 -5.35 -8.77
CA ASN A 202 -18.20 -4.23 -8.72
C ASN A 202 -18.48 -3.77 -7.28
N ALA A 203 -18.61 -4.71 -6.33
CA ALA A 203 -18.79 -4.37 -4.93
C ALA A 203 -17.58 -3.62 -4.34
N ILE A 204 -16.36 -3.97 -4.75
CA ILE A 204 -15.12 -3.32 -4.32
C ILE A 204 -15.00 -1.90 -4.90
N GLU A 205 -15.36 -1.69 -6.17
CA GLU A 205 -15.23 -0.38 -6.84
C GLU A 205 -16.01 0.76 -6.15
N HIS A 206 -17.13 0.44 -5.52
CA HIS A 206 -17.97 1.41 -4.83
C HIS A 206 -17.47 1.74 -3.41
N LYS A 207 -16.47 1.02 -2.88
CA LYS A 207 -15.89 1.30 -1.56
C LYS A 207 -15.06 2.59 -1.55
N SER A 208 -14.81 3.08 -0.35
CA SER A 208 -13.79 4.11 -0.08
C SER A 208 -12.60 3.47 0.61
N MET A 209 -11.39 3.85 0.21
CA MET A 209 -10.15 3.57 0.92
C MET A 209 -9.63 4.84 1.57
N GLY A 210 -8.88 4.74 2.67
CA GLY A 210 -8.35 5.91 3.34
C GLY A 210 -7.58 5.57 4.59
N LEU A 211 -7.01 6.59 5.22
CA LEU A 211 -6.28 6.42 6.47
C LEU A 211 -7.22 6.01 7.59
N THR A 212 -7.26 4.72 7.82
CA THR A 212 -7.94 4.14 8.96
C THR A 212 -7.27 4.64 10.27
N SER A 213 -5.95 4.80 10.28
CA SER A 213 -5.13 5.30 11.39
C SER A 213 -5.35 6.76 11.82
N THR A 214 -6.28 7.50 11.20
CA THR A 214 -6.57 8.90 11.57
C THR A 214 -7.61 9.05 12.66
N ALA A 215 -8.21 7.96 13.14
CA ALA A 215 -8.91 8.04 14.40
C ALA A 215 -7.89 8.34 15.51
N ASP A 216 -7.90 9.56 16.06
CA ASP A 216 -7.06 9.85 17.22
C ASP A 216 -7.46 8.87 18.32
N MET A 217 -6.54 7.98 18.63
CA MET A 217 -6.72 6.96 19.64
C MET A 217 -6.28 7.53 20.98
N GLU A 218 -7.15 7.43 21.97
CA GLU A 218 -6.89 7.83 23.35
C GLU A 218 -7.26 6.66 24.26
N VAL A 219 -6.33 6.25 25.14
CA VAL A 219 -6.67 5.30 26.20
C VAL A 219 -7.33 6.10 27.32
N VAL A 220 -8.63 5.89 27.51
CA VAL A 220 -9.44 6.60 28.53
C VAL A 220 -9.32 5.92 29.88
N LYS A 221 -9.17 4.59 29.90
CA LYS A 221 -8.98 3.78 31.09
C LYS A 221 -8.20 2.52 30.71
N GLY A 222 -7.24 2.10 31.53
CA GLY A 222 -6.52 0.85 31.34
C GLY A 222 -6.18 0.24 32.68
N GLY A 223 -6.43 -1.05 32.89
CA GLY A 223 -6.16 -1.70 34.16
C GLY A 223 -6.36 -3.21 34.12
N MET A 224 -5.81 -3.91 35.12
CA MET A 224 -6.03 -5.34 35.25
C MET A 224 -7.43 -5.59 35.82
N ASN A 225 -8.19 -6.50 35.20
CA ASN A 225 -9.48 -6.92 35.70
C ASN A 225 -9.33 -8.01 36.77
N LYS A 226 -10.44 -8.39 37.40
CA LYS A 226 -10.44 -9.36 38.52
C LYS A 226 -9.94 -10.74 38.14
N ASP A 227 -9.96 -11.07 36.84
CA ASP A 227 -9.56 -12.35 36.28
C ASP A 227 -8.11 -12.32 35.75
N GLY A 228 -7.38 -11.22 35.97
CA GLY A 228 -5.99 -11.08 35.58
C GLY A 228 -5.75 -10.66 34.13
N TYR A 229 -6.79 -10.33 33.37
CA TYR A 229 -6.68 -9.77 32.02
C TYR A 229 -6.49 -8.24 32.06
N VAL A 230 -5.98 -7.67 30.97
CA VAL A 230 -5.87 -6.21 30.82
C VAL A 230 -7.11 -5.70 30.10
N ASP A 231 -7.95 -4.93 30.81
CA ASP A 231 -9.06 -4.20 30.22
C ASP A 231 -8.60 -2.79 29.83
N ALA A 232 -8.95 -2.37 28.61
CA ALA A 232 -8.67 -1.01 28.14
C ALA A 232 -9.91 -0.41 27.48
N VAL A 233 -10.30 0.79 27.91
CA VAL A 233 -11.29 1.62 27.24
C VAL A 233 -10.54 2.57 26.32
N VAL A 234 -10.78 2.43 25.03
CA VAL A 234 -10.13 3.23 23.99
C VAL A 234 -11.18 4.12 23.32
N ARG A 235 -10.88 5.41 23.20
CA ARG A 235 -11.67 6.38 22.43
C ARG A 235 -11.00 6.62 21.09
N PHE A 236 -11.79 6.50 20.04
CA PHE A 236 -11.40 6.80 18.66
C PHE A 236 -12.08 8.11 18.23
N LYS A 237 -11.31 9.10 17.78
CA LYS A 237 -11.87 10.34 17.20
C LYS A 237 -11.61 10.39 15.71
N PHE A 238 -12.63 10.11 14.92
CA PHE A 238 -12.53 10.17 13.46
C PHE A 238 -12.49 11.62 12.97
N PRO A 239 -11.72 11.91 11.92
CA PRO A 239 -11.79 13.18 11.23
C PRO A 239 -13.19 13.57 10.75
N GLU A 240 -13.43 14.86 10.67
CA GLU A 240 -14.58 15.40 9.95
C GLU A 240 -14.58 14.91 8.49
N GLY A 241 -15.74 14.51 7.99
CA GLY A 241 -15.92 13.95 6.65
C GLY A 241 -15.57 12.46 6.50
N THR A 242 -15.26 11.75 7.58
CA THR A 242 -15.06 10.29 7.54
C THR A 242 -16.36 9.58 7.11
N PRO A 243 -16.36 8.75 6.05
CA PRO A 243 -17.54 8.01 5.64
C PRO A 243 -18.04 7.08 6.74
N SER A 244 -19.36 6.99 6.92
CA SER A 244 -19.99 6.14 7.94
C SER A 244 -19.59 4.66 7.80
N GLU A 245 -19.40 4.20 6.58
CA GLU A 245 -18.93 2.83 6.27
C GLU A 245 -17.54 2.56 6.86
N VAL A 246 -16.64 3.53 6.81
CA VAL A 246 -15.28 3.41 7.40
C VAL A 246 -15.36 3.34 8.92
N VAL A 247 -16.24 4.15 9.54
CA VAL A 247 -16.48 4.09 10.99
C VAL A 247 -17.02 2.71 11.37
N GLN A 248 -17.98 2.16 10.61
CA GLN A 248 -18.54 0.84 10.88
C GLN A 248 -17.52 -0.29 10.71
N GLN A 249 -16.69 -0.25 9.65
CA GLN A 249 -15.59 -1.22 9.47
C GLN A 249 -14.62 -1.22 10.67
N TYR A 250 -14.36 -0.03 11.24
CA TYR A 250 -13.57 0.11 12.46
C TYR A 250 -14.21 -0.54 13.67
N LEU A 251 -15.49 -0.26 13.89
CA LEU A 251 -16.25 -0.77 15.03
C LEU A 251 -16.45 -2.29 14.95
N ASN A 252 -16.54 -2.83 13.74
CA ASN A 252 -16.70 -4.27 13.50
C ASN A 252 -15.40 -5.07 13.63
N GLY A 253 -14.27 -4.42 13.97
CA GLY A 253 -13.00 -5.09 14.22
C GLY A 253 -12.32 -5.67 12.96
N GLU A 254 -12.81 -5.36 11.76
CA GLU A 254 -12.29 -5.91 10.49
C GLU A 254 -10.81 -5.51 10.22
N ASN A 255 -10.29 -4.51 10.95
CA ASN A 255 -8.92 -4.00 10.81
C ASN A 255 -8.05 -4.18 12.07
N ILE A 256 -8.45 -5.00 13.05
CA ILE A 256 -7.71 -5.15 14.31
C ILE A 256 -6.94 -6.48 14.33
N PRO A 257 -5.59 -6.47 14.32
CA PRO A 257 -4.81 -7.70 14.39
C PRO A 257 -4.76 -8.25 15.82
N GLY A 258 -5.22 -9.50 16.01
CA GLY A 258 -4.97 -10.31 17.21
C GLY A 258 -6.22 -10.76 17.98
N PRO A 259 -6.07 -11.65 18.99
CA PRO A 259 -7.15 -12.16 19.81
C PRO A 259 -7.52 -11.12 20.89
N MET A 260 -8.08 -9.99 20.46
CA MET A 260 -8.63 -8.97 21.35
C MET A 260 -10.15 -9.06 21.30
N HIS A 261 -10.79 -9.24 22.46
CA HIS A 261 -12.23 -9.09 22.58
C HIS A 261 -12.57 -7.61 22.71
N PHE A 262 -13.34 -7.08 21.78
CA PHE A 262 -13.83 -5.70 21.80
C PHE A 262 -15.32 -5.72 22.17
N ASP A 263 -15.65 -5.10 23.29
CA ASP A 263 -17.02 -4.72 23.60
C ASP A 263 -17.19 -3.24 23.28
N LEU A 264 -18.12 -2.92 22.38
CA LEU A 264 -18.51 -1.55 22.09
C LEU A 264 -19.31 -1.01 23.28
N GLY A 265 -18.76 -0.02 23.99
CA GLY A 265 -19.48 0.65 25.07
C GLY A 265 -20.65 1.51 24.55
N ASP A 266 -21.64 1.74 25.41
CA ASP A 266 -22.94 2.39 25.10
C ASP A 266 -22.90 3.83 24.55
N ASN A 267 -21.71 4.44 24.39
CA ASN A 267 -21.55 5.85 24.00
C ASN A 267 -21.04 6.01 22.56
N VAL A 268 -21.74 5.44 21.58
CA VAL A 268 -21.53 5.79 20.17
C VAL A 268 -22.26 7.11 19.88
N VAL A 269 -21.60 8.24 20.12
CA VAL A 269 -22.15 9.57 19.80
C VAL A 269 -21.68 9.98 18.40
N ILE A 270 -22.49 9.70 17.38
CA ILE A 270 -22.31 10.25 16.04
C ILE A 270 -22.82 11.70 16.07
N LYS A 271 -21.93 12.67 16.28
CA LYS A 271 -22.27 14.08 16.05
C LYS A 271 -22.24 14.34 14.54
N LYS A 272 -23.39 14.68 13.98
CA LYS A 272 -23.52 15.20 12.61
C LYS A 272 -22.97 16.62 12.52
#